data_AF-A0A3D2CF82-F1
#
_entry.id   AF-A0A3D2CF82-F1
#
_cell.length_a   1.000
_cell.length_b   1.000
_cell.length_c   1.000
_cell.angle_alpha   90.00
_cell.angle_beta   90.00
_cell.angle_gamma   90.00
#
_symmetry.space_group_name_H-M   'P 1'
#
loop_
_entity.id
_entity.type
_entity.pdbx_description
1 polymer ?
#
loop_
_entity_poly.entity_id
_entity_poly.type
_entity_poly.pdbx_seq_one_letter_code
_entity_poly.pdbx_strand_id
1 'polypeptide(L)'
;MSAIEAQLAAATAAAEQFVAAVASGVEEPVRALCTEQGWDGGDSRVSGLVRQAQRKGLVLDLGSEPHKLARRAAQLVVLSHPSRPRPVGDLWLLLEDDGAGWMVVGATKIRTHAALFLWGALGGTLSVVDLERSERSDGFAESIATSLMAAVVPELSFGTELLAKRLSGDSVSIEVLRSVELLAVSRAAVGFRFTTPTDALGHEVWLVLSLSSTVPTVVAATPFLGLELLFTGVDVKWPHEDPDRPGMAIPGYEDPSDPAGARLALEGVLRGVLVGSG
;
A
#
# COMPACT_ATOMS: atom_id res chain seq x y z
N MET A 1 -10.04 -16.64 28.09
CA MET A 1 -9.53 -16.23 26.78
C MET A 1 -10.72 -16.08 25.86
N SER A 2 -10.96 -14.89 25.33
CA SER A 2 -12.05 -14.63 24.38
C SER A 2 -11.73 -15.20 22.99
N ALA A 3 -12.73 -15.36 22.14
CA ALA A 3 -12.52 -15.80 20.75
C ALA A 3 -11.63 -14.82 19.97
N ILE A 4 -11.64 -13.54 20.34
CA ILE A 4 -10.83 -12.50 19.71
C ILE A 4 -9.39 -12.54 20.19
N GLU A 5 -9.14 -12.73 21.50
CA GLU A 5 -7.80 -12.93 22.03
C GLU A 5 -7.12 -14.15 21.38
N ALA A 6 -7.88 -15.21 21.12
CA ALA A 6 -7.39 -16.39 20.41
C ALA A 6 -7.03 -16.07 18.94
N GLN A 7 -7.84 -15.26 18.24
CA GLN A 7 -7.55 -14.83 16.87
C GLN A 7 -6.32 -13.91 16.80
N LEU A 8 -6.21 -12.96 17.73
CA LEU A 8 -5.06 -12.07 17.81
C LEU A 8 -3.77 -12.87 18.06
N ALA A 9 -3.81 -13.79 19.03
CA ALA A 9 -2.68 -14.69 19.30
C ALA A 9 -2.32 -15.56 18.07
N ALA A 10 -3.31 -16.03 17.32
CA ALA A 10 -3.08 -16.79 16.09
C ALA A 10 -2.44 -15.93 14.98
N ALA A 11 -2.89 -14.69 14.81
CA ALA A 11 -2.29 -13.75 13.86
C ALA A 11 -0.83 -13.41 14.25
N THR A 12 -0.57 -13.16 15.54
CA THR A 12 0.79 -12.95 16.06
C THR A 12 1.66 -14.16 15.81
N ALA A 13 1.17 -15.38 16.11
CA ALA A 13 1.91 -16.60 15.88
C ALA A 13 2.26 -16.82 14.40
N ALA A 14 1.36 -16.46 13.48
CA ALA A 14 1.64 -16.51 12.04
C ALA A 14 2.73 -15.52 11.63
N ALA A 15 2.72 -14.29 12.18
CA ALA A 15 3.78 -13.31 11.95
C ALA A 15 5.14 -13.77 12.53
N GLU A 16 5.14 -14.38 13.71
CA GLU A 16 6.35 -14.97 14.32
C GLU A 16 6.91 -16.12 13.47
N GLN A 17 6.04 -17.00 12.98
CA GLN A 17 6.42 -18.08 12.07
C GLN A 17 7.04 -17.53 10.78
N PHE A 18 6.45 -16.48 10.22
CA PHE A 18 7.00 -15.82 9.03
C PHE A 18 8.40 -15.24 9.31
N VAL A 19 8.57 -14.49 10.40
CA VAL A 19 9.86 -13.92 10.79
C VAL A 19 10.91 -15.01 11.01
N ALA A 20 10.56 -16.08 11.72
CA ALA A 20 11.46 -17.21 11.96
C ALA A 20 11.84 -17.93 10.65
N ALA A 21 10.89 -18.10 9.72
CA ALA A 21 11.16 -18.66 8.41
C ALA A 21 12.12 -17.75 7.61
N VAL A 22 11.96 -16.43 7.66
CA VAL A 22 12.87 -15.49 6.97
C VAL A 22 14.27 -15.59 7.54
N ALA A 23 14.41 -15.71 8.86
CA ALA A 23 15.69 -15.87 9.54
C ALA A 23 16.42 -17.17 9.16
N SER A 24 15.70 -18.22 8.74
CA SER A 24 16.31 -19.46 8.26
C SER A 24 17.13 -19.30 6.97
N GLY A 25 16.90 -18.23 6.21
CA GLY A 25 17.54 -17.99 4.93
C GLY A 25 17.04 -18.85 3.77
N VAL A 26 16.04 -19.71 4.00
CA VAL A 26 15.43 -20.56 2.96
C VAL A 26 14.12 -19.92 2.49
N GLU A 27 13.97 -19.74 1.17
CA GLU A 27 12.80 -19.04 0.59
C GLU A 27 11.51 -19.87 0.66
N GLU A 28 11.60 -21.19 0.45
CA GLU A 28 10.43 -22.07 0.33
C GLU A 28 9.52 -22.10 1.59
N PRO A 29 10.06 -22.24 2.82
CA PRO A 29 9.25 -22.17 4.03
C PRO A 29 8.56 -20.81 4.23
N VAL A 30 9.19 -19.72 3.77
CA VAL A 30 8.60 -18.38 3.85
C VAL A 30 7.45 -18.25 2.86
N ARG A 31 7.65 -18.74 1.63
CA ARG A 31 6.63 -18.74 0.59
C ARG A 31 5.38 -19.51 1.01
N ALA A 32 5.53 -20.62 1.72
CA ALA A 32 4.42 -21.42 2.22
C ALA A 32 3.52 -20.69 3.24
N LEU A 33 4.03 -19.64 3.89
CA LEU A 33 3.28 -18.79 4.83
C LEU A 33 2.61 -17.59 4.16
N CYS A 34 2.81 -17.44 2.84
CA CYS A 34 2.27 -16.34 2.05
C CYS A 34 1.23 -16.85 1.07
N THR A 35 0.23 -16.04 0.75
CA THR A 35 -0.61 -16.33 -0.42
C THR A 35 0.23 -16.13 -1.68
N GLU A 36 -0.13 -16.79 -2.78
CA GLU A 36 0.58 -16.61 -4.06
C GLU A 36 0.62 -15.14 -4.48
N GLN A 37 -0.51 -14.46 -4.30
CA GLN A 37 -0.65 -13.02 -4.56
C GLN A 37 0.20 -12.16 -3.62
N GLY A 38 0.28 -12.47 -2.32
CA GLY A 38 1.13 -11.73 -1.41
C GLY A 38 2.63 -11.94 -1.66
N TRP A 39 2.99 -13.16 -2.09
CA TRP A 39 4.38 -13.53 -2.35
C TRP A 39 4.96 -12.79 -3.56
N ASP A 40 4.28 -12.89 -4.71
CA ASP A 40 4.79 -12.41 -6.00
C ASP A 40 3.93 -11.32 -6.67
N GLY A 41 2.80 -10.95 -6.08
CA GLY A 41 1.89 -9.93 -6.60
C GLY A 41 2.11 -8.53 -6.00
N GLY A 42 1.57 -7.53 -6.70
CA GLY A 42 1.66 -6.12 -6.32
C GLY A 42 3.02 -5.46 -6.55
N ASP A 43 3.07 -4.20 -6.17
CA ASP A 43 4.23 -3.30 -6.28
C ASP A 43 5.25 -3.54 -5.15
N SER A 44 4.78 -4.02 -3.99
CA SER A 44 5.60 -4.35 -2.80
C SER A 44 5.53 -5.84 -2.44
N ARG A 45 6.01 -6.67 -3.36
CA ARG A 45 6.04 -8.14 -3.22
C ARG A 45 6.82 -8.59 -1.97
N VAL A 46 6.27 -9.55 -1.23
CA VAL A 46 6.95 -10.13 -0.06
C VAL A 46 8.26 -10.81 -0.47
N SER A 47 8.31 -11.46 -1.65
CA SER A 47 9.54 -12.08 -2.16
C SER A 47 10.68 -11.06 -2.33
N GLY A 48 10.36 -9.84 -2.76
CA GLY A 48 11.32 -8.73 -2.87
C GLY A 48 11.87 -8.30 -1.51
N LEU A 49 11.01 -8.21 -0.50
CA LEU A 49 11.41 -7.93 0.89
C LEU A 49 12.37 -9.00 1.42
N VAL A 50 12.01 -10.27 1.31
CA VAL A 50 12.78 -11.41 1.83
C VAL A 50 14.18 -11.45 1.19
N ARG A 51 14.24 -11.39 -0.13
CA ARG A 51 15.52 -11.36 -0.88
C ARG A 51 16.35 -10.15 -0.53
N GLN A 52 15.71 -8.98 -0.34
CA GLN A 52 16.42 -7.78 0.10
C GLN A 52 16.98 -7.93 1.51
N ALA A 53 16.22 -8.49 2.45
CA ALA A 53 16.66 -8.71 3.82
C ALA A 53 17.86 -9.67 3.84
N GLN A 54 17.75 -10.82 3.18
CA GLN A 54 18.82 -11.81 3.08
C GLN A 54 20.09 -11.22 2.43
N ARG A 55 19.95 -10.55 1.27
CA ARG A 55 21.08 -9.92 0.57
C ARG A 55 21.79 -8.87 1.41
N LYS A 56 21.05 -8.14 2.25
CA LYS A 56 21.59 -7.06 3.10
C LYS A 56 21.95 -7.54 4.52
N GLY A 57 21.79 -8.82 4.83
CA GLY A 57 21.99 -9.36 6.18
C GLY A 57 21.08 -8.71 7.23
N LEU A 58 19.86 -8.35 6.85
CA LEU A 58 18.87 -7.74 7.74
C LEU A 58 18.00 -8.83 8.38
N VAL A 59 17.60 -8.57 9.62
CA VAL A 59 16.62 -9.36 10.36
C VAL A 59 15.31 -8.59 10.41
N LEU A 60 14.21 -9.33 10.46
CA LEU A 60 12.87 -8.79 10.67
C LEU A 60 12.53 -9.01 12.13
N ASP A 61 12.13 -7.95 12.83
CA ASP A 61 11.69 -8.00 14.21
C ASP A 61 10.23 -7.53 14.29
N LEU A 62 9.39 -8.19 15.10
CA LEU A 62 8.03 -7.73 15.34
C LEU A 62 8.08 -6.47 16.23
N GLY A 63 7.57 -5.35 15.70
CA GLY A 63 7.67 -4.05 16.37
C GLY A 63 6.55 -3.76 17.37
N SER A 64 5.41 -4.44 17.25
CA SER A 64 4.22 -4.26 18.10
C SER A 64 3.37 -5.53 18.16
N GLU A 65 2.23 -5.50 18.84
CA GLU A 65 1.15 -6.45 18.57
C GLU A 65 0.46 -6.12 17.23
N PRO A 66 -0.21 -7.09 16.59
CA PRO A 66 -0.88 -6.84 15.32
C PRO A 66 -2.14 -6.01 15.55
N HIS A 67 -2.37 -5.01 14.71
CA HIS A 67 -3.68 -4.38 14.63
C HIS A 67 -4.62 -5.33 13.88
N LYS A 68 -5.82 -5.61 14.41
CA LYS A 68 -6.74 -6.60 13.84
C LYS A 68 -8.15 -6.03 13.68
N LEU A 69 -8.80 -6.39 12.57
CA LEU A 69 -10.20 -6.10 12.29
C LEU A 69 -10.81 -7.25 11.48
N ALA A 70 -11.90 -7.83 11.98
CA ALA A 70 -12.53 -9.02 11.39
C ALA A 70 -11.51 -10.15 11.12
N ARG A 71 -11.34 -10.59 9.86
CA ARG A 71 -10.37 -11.62 9.44
C ARG A 71 -9.03 -11.06 8.96
N ARG A 72 -8.73 -9.80 9.26
CA ARG A 72 -7.57 -9.09 8.73
C ARG A 72 -6.73 -8.54 9.85
N ALA A 73 -5.41 -8.57 9.68
CA ALA A 73 -4.47 -8.04 10.63
C ALA A 73 -3.30 -7.33 9.94
N ALA A 74 -2.78 -6.27 10.55
CA ALA A 74 -1.62 -5.53 10.11
C ALA A 74 -0.60 -5.48 11.24
N GLN A 75 0.57 -6.08 11.00
CA GLN A 75 1.63 -6.24 11.99
C GLN A 75 2.82 -5.36 11.61
N LEU A 76 3.26 -4.48 12.51
CA LEU A 76 4.48 -3.70 12.29
C LEU A 76 5.69 -4.63 12.37
N VAL A 77 6.55 -4.54 11.36
CA VAL A 77 7.84 -5.22 11.29
C VAL A 77 8.94 -4.19 11.11
N VAL A 78 9.98 -4.35 11.91
CA VAL A 78 11.18 -3.53 11.90
C VAL A 78 12.30 -4.30 11.24
N LEU A 79 12.99 -3.66 10.29
CA LEU A 79 14.20 -4.19 9.68
C LEU A 79 15.41 -3.72 10.48
N SER A 80 16.17 -4.64 11.04
CA SER A 80 17.37 -4.36 11.83
C SER A 80 18.60 -5.06 11.22
N HIS A 81 19.80 -4.64 11.61
CA HIS A 81 21.02 -5.37 11.28
C HIS A 81 21.54 -6.04 12.56
N PRO A 82 21.91 -7.33 12.57
CA PRO A 82 22.31 -8.05 13.79
C PRO A 82 23.42 -7.36 14.58
N SER A 83 24.35 -6.70 13.88
CA SER A 83 25.47 -5.98 14.48
C SER A 83 25.22 -4.49 14.75
N ARG A 84 24.02 -3.95 14.47
CA ARG A 84 23.72 -2.52 14.70
C ARG A 84 22.43 -2.35 15.51
N PRO A 85 22.46 -1.54 16.58
CA PRO A 85 21.34 -1.41 17.51
C PRO A 85 20.16 -0.57 16.98
N ARG A 86 20.24 -0.03 15.75
CA ARG A 86 19.23 0.89 15.22
C ARG A 86 18.42 0.25 14.10
N PRO A 87 17.08 0.39 14.11
CA PRO A 87 16.23 0.10 12.96
C PRO A 87 16.76 0.76 11.68
N VAL A 88 16.79 0.01 10.60
CA VAL A 88 17.15 0.45 9.24
C VAL A 88 15.91 0.85 8.45
N GLY A 89 14.73 0.37 8.87
CA GLY A 89 13.42 0.79 8.35
C GLY A 89 12.29 -0.01 8.98
N ASP A 90 11.07 0.32 8.61
CA ASP A 90 9.84 -0.34 9.03
C ASP A 90 8.95 -0.68 7.83
N LEU A 91 8.02 -1.61 8.05
CA LEU A 91 6.94 -1.98 7.14
C LEU A 91 5.81 -2.66 7.91
N TRP A 92 4.64 -2.71 7.32
CA TRP A 92 3.48 -3.45 7.78
C TRP A 92 3.38 -4.76 7.02
N LEU A 93 3.37 -5.89 7.73
CA LEU A 93 2.90 -7.17 7.19
C LEU A 93 1.39 -7.19 7.26
N LEU A 94 0.75 -7.54 6.14
CA LEU A 94 -0.69 -7.67 6.03
C LEU A 94 -1.01 -9.17 6.09
N LEU A 95 -1.88 -9.55 7.03
CA LEU A 95 -2.31 -10.93 7.25
C LEU A 95 -3.82 -11.04 7.09
N GLU A 96 -4.26 -12.15 6.53
CA GLU A 96 -5.69 -12.48 6.38
C GLU A 96 -5.94 -13.93 6.79
N ASP A 97 -7.07 -14.16 7.47
CA ASP A 97 -7.57 -15.49 7.84
C ASP A 97 -8.64 -15.92 6.84
N ASP A 98 -8.31 -16.94 6.04
CA ASP A 98 -9.22 -17.53 5.05
C ASP A 98 -10.13 -18.63 5.63
N GLY A 99 -9.99 -18.92 6.93
CA GLY A 99 -10.69 -19.99 7.65
C GLY A 99 -9.89 -21.29 7.78
N ALA A 100 -8.81 -21.46 7.02
CA ALA A 100 -7.83 -22.54 7.21
C ALA A 100 -6.63 -22.09 8.07
N GLY A 101 -6.35 -20.78 8.08
CA GLY A 101 -5.38 -20.16 8.97
C GLY A 101 -4.99 -18.77 8.52
N TRP A 102 -4.15 -18.11 9.33
CA TRP A 102 -3.60 -16.79 9.01
C TRP A 102 -2.45 -16.91 8.02
N MET A 103 -2.52 -16.15 6.93
CA MET A 103 -1.49 -16.10 5.90
C MET A 103 -1.06 -14.67 5.60
N VAL A 104 0.19 -14.48 5.16
CA VAL A 104 0.67 -13.18 4.70
C VAL A 104 0.13 -12.90 3.29
N VAL A 105 -0.62 -11.82 3.14
CA VAL A 105 -1.23 -11.40 1.88
C VAL A 105 -0.53 -10.22 1.22
N GLY A 106 0.43 -9.60 1.91
CA GLY A 106 1.24 -8.51 1.36
C GLY A 106 2.08 -7.79 2.41
N ALA A 107 2.85 -6.80 1.96
CA ALA A 107 3.64 -5.94 2.82
C ALA A 107 3.64 -4.49 2.29
N THR A 108 3.70 -3.50 3.19
CA THR A 108 3.70 -2.07 2.80
C THR A 108 4.42 -1.17 3.77
N LYS A 109 5.07 -0.12 3.25
CA LYS A 109 5.58 0.98 4.09
C LYS A 109 4.55 2.08 4.33
N ILE A 110 3.45 2.06 3.57
CA ILE A 110 2.47 3.13 3.55
C ILE A 110 1.41 2.79 4.57
N ARG A 111 1.45 3.50 5.70
CA ARG A 111 0.51 3.31 6.82
C ARG A 111 -0.95 3.42 6.38
N THR A 112 -1.27 4.35 5.49
CA THR A 112 -2.61 4.51 4.93
C THR A 112 -3.10 3.25 4.23
N HIS A 113 -2.24 2.52 3.51
CA HIS A 113 -2.61 1.24 2.89
C HIS A 113 -2.96 0.19 3.95
N ALA A 114 -2.14 0.08 4.99
CA ALA A 114 -2.39 -0.89 6.05
C ALA A 114 -3.72 -0.60 6.77
N ALA A 115 -4.05 0.67 7.00
CA ALA A 115 -5.33 1.06 7.59
C ALA A 115 -6.52 0.72 6.68
N LEU A 116 -6.43 1.01 5.37
CA LEU A 116 -7.48 0.66 4.41
C LEU A 116 -7.62 -0.85 4.20
N PHE A 117 -6.51 -1.59 4.25
CA PHE A 117 -6.54 -3.04 4.26
C PHE A 117 -7.35 -3.59 5.43
N LEU A 118 -7.13 -3.06 6.64
CA LEU A 118 -7.90 -3.46 7.83
C LEU A 118 -9.40 -3.17 7.65
N TRP A 119 -9.77 -2.05 7.02
CA TRP A 119 -11.16 -1.74 6.66
C TRP A 119 -11.75 -2.61 5.54
N GLY A 120 -11.00 -3.57 4.99
CA GLY A 120 -11.45 -4.38 3.85
C GLY A 120 -11.52 -3.61 2.54
N ALA A 121 -11.04 -2.35 2.51
CA ALA A 121 -11.06 -1.49 1.34
C ALA A 121 -9.96 -1.81 0.31
N LEU A 122 -8.96 -2.60 0.69
CA LEU A 122 -7.90 -3.09 -0.19
C LEU A 122 -7.79 -4.62 -0.06
N GLY A 123 -7.60 -5.34 -1.16
CA GLY A 123 -7.53 -6.81 -1.18
C GLY A 123 -6.25 -7.44 -0.60
N GLY A 124 -5.37 -6.66 0.05
CA GLY A 124 -4.08 -7.11 0.57
C GLY A 124 -2.94 -7.03 -0.46
N THR A 125 -3.26 -7.19 -1.75
CA THR A 125 -2.33 -6.82 -2.83
C THR A 125 -2.33 -5.30 -3.02
N LEU A 126 -1.14 -4.78 -3.32
CA LEU A 126 -0.91 -3.36 -3.55
C LEU A 126 -0.43 -3.17 -4.96
N SER A 127 -1.38 -3.26 -5.91
CA SER A 127 -1.09 -3.14 -7.33
C SER A 127 -2.07 -2.17 -7.98
N VAL A 128 -1.54 -1.25 -8.79
CA VAL A 128 -2.38 -0.38 -9.62
C VAL A 128 -3.24 -1.20 -10.59
N VAL A 129 -2.73 -2.33 -11.10
CA VAL A 129 -3.47 -3.14 -12.10
C VAL A 129 -4.67 -3.88 -11.51
N ASP A 130 -4.67 -4.09 -10.19
CA ASP A 130 -5.73 -4.77 -9.46
C ASP A 130 -6.86 -3.80 -9.06
N LEU A 131 -6.66 -2.49 -9.26
CA LEU A 131 -7.69 -1.49 -8.99
C LEU A 131 -8.83 -1.57 -10.00
N GLU A 132 -10.03 -1.22 -9.54
CA GLU A 132 -11.22 -1.16 -10.39
C GLU A 132 -11.14 -0.01 -11.40
N ARG A 133 -11.90 -0.12 -12.49
CA ARG A 133 -12.04 0.96 -13.48
C ARG A 133 -13.02 2.02 -12.95
N SER A 134 -12.82 3.28 -13.33
CA SER A 134 -13.67 4.40 -12.91
C SER A 134 -14.48 4.99 -14.06
N GLU A 135 -15.76 4.67 -14.15
CA GLU A 135 -16.65 5.20 -15.21
C GLU A 135 -16.71 6.75 -15.19
N ARG A 136 -16.74 7.34 -13.98
CA ARG A 136 -16.77 8.79 -13.81
C ARG A 136 -15.48 9.45 -14.32
N SER A 137 -14.36 8.79 -14.08
CA SER A 137 -13.06 9.30 -14.53
C SER A 137 -12.85 9.09 -16.03
N ASP A 138 -13.47 8.07 -16.62
CA ASP A 138 -13.44 7.87 -18.07
C ASP A 138 -14.08 9.05 -18.82
N GLY A 139 -15.26 9.51 -18.40
CA GLY A 139 -15.89 10.69 -19.01
C GLY A 139 -15.05 11.97 -18.86
N PHE A 140 -14.35 12.11 -17.73
CA PHE A 140 -13.37 13.19 -17.56
C PHE A 140 -12.18 13.03 -18.53
N ALA A 141 -11.64 11.82 -18.67
CA ALA A 141 -10.52 11.53 -19.55
C ALA A 141 -10.86 11.79 -21.03
N GLU A 142 -12.07 11.43 -21.48
CA GLU A 142 -12.56 11.70 -22.84
C GLU A 142 -12.61 13.19 -23.16
N SER A 143 -13.06 14.02 -22.21
CA SER A 143 -13.08 15.48 -22.35
C SER A 143 -11.67 16.06 -22.55
N ILE A 144 -10.71 15.60 -21.75
CA ILE A 144 -9.30 15.99 -21.86
C ILE A 144 -8.72 15.50 -23.19
N ALA A 145 -8.94 14.23 -23.54
CA ALA A 145 -8.44 13.63 -24.78
C ALA A 145 -8.94 14.38 -26.01
N THR A 146 -10.23 14.76 -26.04
CA THR A 146 -10.83 15.53 -27.14
C THR A 146 -10.10 16.86 -27.35
N SER A 147 -9.77 17.56 -26.25
CA SER A 147 -9.04 18.82 -26.30
C SER A 147 -7.61 18.61 -26.81
N LEU A 148 -6.90 17.61 -26.28
CA LEU A 148 -5.52 17.31 -26.66
C LEU A 148 -5.41 16.85 -28.13
N MET A 149 -6.36 16.05 -28.63
CA MET A 149 -6.44 15.65 -30.03
C MET A 149 -6.69 16.83 -30.98
N ALA A 150 -7.32 17.90 -30.48
CA ALA A 150 -7.48 19.16 -31.19
C ALA A 150 -6.26 20.10 -31.06
N ALA A 151 -5.14 19.60 -30.54
CA ALA A 151 -3.93 20.36 -30.22
C ALA A 151 -4.15 21.50 -29.19
N VAL A 152 -5.17 21.38 -28.34
CA VAL A 152 -5.49 22.34 -27.28
C VAL A 152 -5.14 21.73 -25.93
N VAL A 153 -4.32 22.43 -25.15
CA VAL A 153 -3.99 22.03 -23.78
C VAL A 153 -5.07 22.58 -22.84
N PRO A 154 -5.81 21.73 -22.11
CA PRO A 154 -6.82 22.21 -21.17
C PRO A 154 -6.16 22.88 -19.97
N GLU A 155 -6.78 23.96 -19.46
CA GLU A 155 -6.37 24.60 -18.22
C GLU A 155 -6.87 23.78 -17.02
N LEU A 156 -5.92 23.14 -16.34
CA LEU A 156 -6.14 22.32 -15.15
C LEU A 156 -5.41 22.91 -13.95
N SER A 157 -5.92 22.63 -12.75
CA SER A 157 -5.24 22.98 -11.49
C SER A 157 -3.85 22.36 -11.38
N PHE A 158 -3.66 21.17 -11.96
CA PHE A 158 -2.38 20.47 -12.05
C PHE A 158 -2.27 19.73 -13.38
N GLY A 159 -1.05 19.55 -13.88
CA GLY A 159 -0.78 18.73 -15.06
C GLY A 159 -0.82 19.46 -16.41
N THR A 160 -1.34 20.69 -16.48
CA THR A 160 -1.37 21.52 -17.70
C THR A 160 0.00 21.58 -18.39
N GLU A 161 1.05 21.92 -17.65
CA GLU A 161 2.41 22.02 -18.20
C GLU A 161 2.98 20.67 -18.66
N LEU A 162 2.66 19.58 -17.94
CA LEU A 162 3.09 18.23 -18.31
C LEU A 162 2.44 17.80 -19.62
N LEU A 163 1.13 18.02 -19.77
CA LEU A 163 0.39 17.74 -20.99
C LEU A 163 0.91 18.61 -22.15
N ALA A 164 1.09 19.92 -21.93
CA ALA A 164 1.64 20.84 -22.93
C ALA A 164 3.00 20.39 -23.44
N LYS A 165 3.90 20.01 -22.52
CA LYS A 165 5.24 19.52 -22.85
C LYS A 165 5.21 18.24 -23.69
N ARG A 166 4.22 17.37 -23.49
CA ARG A 166 4.10 16.13 -24.29
C ARG A 166 3.42 16.35 -25.63
N LEU A 167 2.59 17.38 -25.73
CA LEU A 167 1.89 17.75 -26.96
C LEU A 167 2.75 18.56 -27.94
N SER A 168 3.84 19.19 -27.48
CA SER A 168 4.65 20.15 -28.26
C SER A 168 5.53 19.54 -29.37
N GLY A 169 5.22 18.35 -29.88
CA GLY A 169 5.97 17.67 -30.94
C GLY A 169 5.17 17.53 -32.24
N ASP A 170 5.87 17.36 -33.36
CA ASP A 170 5.22 17.06 -34.63
C ASP A 170 4.61 15.64 -34.61
N SER A 171 3.39 15.50 -35.14
CA SER A 171 2.71 14.20 -35.33
C SER A 171 2.55 13.36 -34.05
N VAL A 172 2.26 14.01 -32.91
CA VAL A 172 1.96 13.32 -31.64
C VAL A 172 0.62 12.59 -31.75
N SER A 173 0.61 11.31 -31.37
CA SER A 173 -0.61 10.51 -31.19
C SER A 173 -0.90 10.35 -29.69
N ILE A 174 -2.19 10.35 -29.33
CA ILE A 174 -2.64 10.30 -27.94
C ILE A 174 -3.54 9.08 -27.74
N GLU A 175 -3.20 8.25 -26.76
CA GLU A 175 -4.00 7.12 -26.30
C GLU A 175 -4.46 7.38 -24.86
N VAL A 176 -5.76 7.22 -24.60
CA VAL A 176 -6.28 7.23 -23.24
C VAL A 176 -6.04 5.87 -22.61
N LEU A 177 -5.30 5.84 -21.52
CA LEU A 177 -5.07 4.64 -20.73
C LEU A 177 -6.29 4.36 -19.86
N ARG A 178 -6.49 3.09 -19.50
CA ARG A 178 -7.56 2.67 -18.58
C ARG A 178 -7.50 3.51 -17.30
N SER A 179 -8.63 4.10 -16.92
CA SER A 179 -8.77 4.73 -15.61
C SER A 179 -8.74 3.67 -14.50
N VAL A 180 -8.19 4.06 -13.35
CA VAL A 180 -8.18 3.24 -12.14
C VAL A 180 -8.77 4.04 -11.00
N GLU A 181 -9.50 3.38 -10.11
CA GLU A 181 -10.11 4.00 -8.95
C GLU A 181 -9.83 3.23 -7.67
N LEU A 182 -9.64 4.01 -6.62
CA LEU A 182 -9.66 3.56 -5.26
C LEU A 182 -10.83 4.23 -4.53
N LEU A 183 -11.98 3.56 -4.63
CA LEU A 183 -13.26 4.07 -4.16
C LEU A 183 -13.25 4.43 -2.67
N ALA A 184 -12.56 3.63 -1.85
CA ALA A 184 -12.51 3.81 -0.40
C ALA A 184 -11.96 5.16 0.06
N VAL A 185 -11.13 5.81 -0.76
CA VAL A 185 -10.62 7.17 -0.50
C VAL A 185 -11.13 8.19 -1.51
N SER A 186 -12.11 7.81 -2.35
CA SER A 186 -12.67 8.62 -3.42
C SER A 186 -11.58 9.25 -4.30
N ARG A 187 -10.63 8.42 -4.73
CA ARG A 187 -9.52 8.81 -5.59
C ARG A 187 -9.55 7.98 -6.85
N ALA A 188 -9.18 8.60 -7.96
CA ALA A 188 -8.96 7.89 -9.21
C ALA A 188 -7.73 8.45 -9.92
N ALA A 189 -7.30 7.76 -10.96
CA ALA A 189 -6.33 8.30 -11.89
C ALA A 189 -6.73 7.95 -13.32
N VAL A 190 -6.41 8.88 -14.22
CA VAL A 190 -6.57 8.71 -15.66
C VAL A 190 -5.22 8.94 -16.31
N GLY A 191 -4.85 8.04 -17.23
CA GLY A 191 -3.57 8.09 -17.92
C GLY A 191 -3.74 8.49 -19.37
N PHE A 192 -2.75 9.19 -19.91
CA PHE A 192 -2.64 9.54 -21.31
C PHE A 192 -1.25 9.15 -21.79
N ARG A 193 -1.16 8.39 -22.88
CA ARG A 193 0.11 8.05 -23.53
C ARG A 193 0.26 8.88 -24.80
N PHE A 194 1.40 9.54 -24.92
CA PHE A 194 1.78 10.37 -26.05
C PHE A 194 2.90 9.67 -26.82
N THR A 195 2.66 9.31 -28.07
CA THR A 195 3.65 8.65 -28.95
C THR A 195 3.99 9.52 -30.15
N THR A 196 5.15 9.26 -30.76
CA THR A 196 5.57 9.90 -32.01
C THR A 196 6.05 8.83 -32.99
N PRO A 197 6.20 9.13 -34.30
CA PRO A 197 6.73 8.15 -35.26
C PRO A 197 8.12 7.60 -34.88
N THR A 198 8.93 8.37 -34.15
CA THR A 198 10.27 7.99 -33.68
C THR A 198 10.30 7.42 -32.27
N ASP A 199 9.20 7.51 -31.52
CA ASP A 199 9.06 6.97 -30.17
C ASP A 199 7.71 6.26 -30.01
N ALA A 200 7.73 4.96 -30.31
CA ALA A 200 6.57 4.09 -30.22
C ALA A 200 6.22 3.66 -28.78
N LEU A 201 7.16 3.80 -27.83
CA LEU A 201 6.88 3.54 -26.41
C LEU A 201 6.12 4.73 -25.81
N GLY A 202 6.53 5.93 -26.20
CA GLY A 202 5.89 7.18 -25.83
C GLY A 202 6.13 7.56 -24.37
N HIS A 203 5.42 8.62 -23.98
CA HIS A 203 5.44 9.16 -22.64
C HIS A 203 4.05 9.16 -22.03
N GLU A 204 3.96 8.73 -20.78
CA GLU A 204 2.70 8.77 -20.04
C GLU A 204 2.59 10.05 -19.21
N VAL A 205 1.37 10.52 -19.07
CA VAL A 205 0.96 11.52 -18.09
C VAL A 205 -0.27 10.97 -17.40
N TRP A 206 -0.18 10.82 -16.09
CA TRP A 206 -1.28 10.41 -15.24
C TRP A 206 -1.78 11.61 -14.45
N LEU A 207 -3.09 11.83 -14.48
CA LEU A 207 -3.78 12.82 -13.67
C LEU A 207 -4.47 12.10 -12.52
N VAL A 208 -4.15 12.49 -11.29
CA VAL A 208 -4.80 11.98 -10.09
C VAL A 208 -6.00 12.87 -9.77
N LEU A 209 -7.14 12.24 -9.55
CA LEU A 209 -8.43 12.88 -9.40
C LEU A 209 -8.97 12.70 -7.98
N SER A 210 -9.57 13.76 -7.43
CA SER A 210 -10.51 13.65 -6.32
C SER A 210 -11.93 13.46 -6.86
N LEU A 211 -12.61 12.44 -6.34
CA LEU A 211 -14.00 12.11 -6.68
C LEU A 211 -15.02 12.68 -5.68
N SER A 212 -14.56 13.53 -4.76
CA SER A 212 -15.35 14.14 -3.68
C SER A 212 -16.46 15.09 -4.16
N SER A 213 -16.37 15.57 -5.40
CA SER A 213 -17.38 16.39 -6.08
C SER A 213 -17.99 15.63 -7.25
N THR A 214 -19.16 16.05 -7.74
CA THR A 214 -19.82 15.44 -8.92
C THR A 214 -18.91 15.44 -10.15
N VAL A 215 -18.22 16.55 -10.40
CA VAL A 215 -17.16 16.64 -11.42
C VAL A 215 -15.82 16.29 -10.77
N PRO A 216 -15.06 15.31 -11.30
CA PRO A 216 -13.72 15.02 -10.80
C PRO A 216 -12.80 16.25 -10.88
N THR A 217 -11.98 16.44 -9.86
CA THR A 217 -10.99 17.53 -9.83
C THR A 217 -9.58 16.97 -9.85
N VAL A 218 -8.69 17.54 -10.65
CA VAL A 218 -7.28 17.12 -10.69
C VAL A 218 -6.58 17.65 -9.44
N VAL A 219 -5.98 16.74 -8.67
CA VAL A 219 -5.26 17.05 -7.43
C VAL A 219 -3.75 16.78 -7.52
N ALA A 220 -3.32 16.00 -8.52
CA ALA A 220 -1.91 15.83 -8.85
C ALA A 220 -1.74 15.38 -10.31
N ALA A 221 -0.52 15.51 -10.84
CA ALA A 221 -0.15 14.99 -12.14
C ALA A 221 1.29 14.46 -12.11
N THR A 222 1.55 13.36 -12.81
CA THR A 222 2.82 12.61 -12.73
C THR A 222 3.10 11.85 -14.03
N PRO A 223 4.36 11.60 -14.40
CA PRO A 223 4.69 10.74 -15.53
C PRO A 223 4.52 9.23 -15.26
N PHE A 224 4.33 8.83 -14.00
CA PHE A 224 4.16 7.43 -13.58
C PHE A 224 3.14 7.33 -12.45
N LEU A 225 2.18 6.42 -12.56
CA LEU A 225 1.22 6.16 -11.51
C LEU A 225 1.71 5.05 -10.58
N GLY A 226 2.10 5.44 -9.36
CA GLY A 226 2.24 4.54 -8.22
C GLY A 226 1.04 4.68 -7.29
N LEU A 227 0.80 3.65 -6.46
CA LEU A 227 -0.26 3.67 -5.47
C LEU A 227 -0.15 4.87 -4.52
N GLU A 228 1.05 5.25 -4.08
CA GLU A 228 1.32 6.37 -3.16
C GLU A 228 0.61 7.67 -3.59
N LEU A 229 0.56 7.92 -4.90
CA LEU A 229 -0.02 9.14 -5.43
C LEU A 229 -1.53 9.18 -5.24
N LEU A 230 -2.21 8.02 -5.25
CA LEU A 230 -3.65 7.93 -4.97
C LEU A 230 -3.96 8.24 -3.49
N PHE A 231 -2.98 8.17 -2.59
CA PHE A 231 -3.16 8.47 -1.16
C PHE A 231 -2.68 9.86 -0.76
N THR A 232 -2.13 10.63 -1.69
CA THR A 232 -1.61 11.96 -1.37
C THR A 232 -2.74 12.86 -0.86
N GLY A 233 -2.53 13.44 0.32
CA GLY A 233 -3.53 14.27 1.01
C GLY A 233 -4.74 13.50 1.54
N VAL A 234 -4.65 12.16 1.67
CA VAL A 234 -5.66 11.35 2.33
C VAL A 234 -5.19 11.00 3.75
N ASP A 235 -5.83 11.63 4.74
CA ASP A 235 -5.60 11.32 6.15
C ASP A 235 -6.47 10.13 6.58
N VAL A 236 -5.92 8.92 6.48
CA VAL A 236 -6.55 7.72 7.04
C VAL A 236 -5.94 7.43 8.41
N LYS A 237 -6.75 7.60 9.45
CA LYS A 237 -6.40 7.12 10.79
C LYS A 237 -6.61 5.61 10.84
N TRP A 238 -5.94 4.96 11.80
CA TRP A 238 -6.30 3.58 12.11
C TRP A 238 -7.80 3.49 12.45
N PRO A 239 -8.45 2.37 12.13
CA PRO A 239 -9.81 2.12 12.59
C PRO A 239 -9.88 2.35 14.10
N HIS A 240 -10.81 3.20 14.57
CA HIS A 240 -11.18 3.30 15.98
C HIS A 240 -12.60 2.76 16.23
N GLU A 241 -13.34 2.51 15.15
CA GLU A 241 -14.70 1.96 15.15
C GLU A 241 -14.75 0.73 14.25
N ASP A 242 -15.59 -0.22 14.62
CA ASP A 242 -15.81 -1.45 13.86
C ASP A 242 -16.66 -1.13 12.60
N PRO A 243 -16.14 -1.32 11.38
CA PRO A 243 -16.89 -1.02 10.16
C PRO A 243 -18.05 -2.00 9.93
N ASP A 244 -17.99 -3.21 10.52
CA ASP A 244 -19.11 -4.16 10.51
C ASP A 244 -20.20 -3.76 11.53
N ARG A 245 -19.88 -2.85 12.47
CA ARG A 245 -20.80 -2.30 13.49
C ARG A 245 -20.62 -0.79 13.67
N PRO A 246 -21.08 0.03 12.71
CA PRO A 246 -20.92 1.48 12.76
C PRO A 246 -21.40 2.12 14.08
N GLY A 247 -20.59 3.00 14.66
CA GLY A 247 -20.88 3.67 15.94
C GLY A 247 -20.53 2.85 17.19
N MET A 248 -20.00 1.64 17.04
CA MET A 248 -19.36 0.91 18.13
C MET A 248 -17.86 1.16 18.07
N ALA A 249 -17.33 1.71 19.17
CA ALA A 249 -15.89 1.74 19.37
C ALA A 249 -15.35 0.32 19.22
N ILE A 250 -14.21 0.21 18.57
CA ILE A 250 -13.45 -1.01 18.61
C ILE A 250 -13.22 -1.33 20.10
N PRO A 251 -13.57 -2.54 20.57
CA PRO A 251 -13.41 -2.89 21.97
C PRO A 251 -12.00 -2.55 22.46
N GLY A 252 -11.79 -2.14 23.70
CA GLY A 252 -10.48 -1.66 24.19
C GLY A 252 -9.31 -2.65 24.09
N TYR A 253 -9.56 -3.91 23.73
CA TYR A 253 -8.55 -4.93 23.40
C TYR A 253 -8.23 -5.02 21.89
N GLU A 254 -8.96 -4.31 21.04
CA GLU A 254 -8.73 -4.07 19.61
C GLU A 254 -8.46 -2.55 19.35
N ASP A 255 -8.64 -1.64 20.33
CA ASP A 255 -8.45 -0.17 20.22
C ASP A 255 -6.96 0.23 20.13
N PRO A 256 -6.55 0.92 19.04
CA PRO A 256 -5.14 1.15 18.67
C PRO A 256 -4.50 2.42 19.25
N SER A 257 -5.02 3.00 20.35
CA SER A 257 -4.53 4.29 20.87
C SER A 257 -3.49 4.19 21.99
N ASP A 258 -2.61 3.17 22.00
CA ASP A 258 -1.60 3.04 23.05
C ASP A 258 -0.23 3.67 22.70
N PRO A 259 0.09 4.89 23.20
CA PRO A 259 1.46 5.42 23.18
C PRO A 259 2.46 4.53 23.96
N ALA A 260 2.00 3.57 24.76
CA ALA A 260 2.86 2.56 25.35
C ALA A 260 3.34 1.50 24.35
N GLY A 261 2.69 1.31 23.19
CA GLY A 261 3.23 0.47 22.11
C GLY A 261 4.53 1.04 21.50
N ALA A 262 4.58 2.36 21.27
CA ALA A 262 5.81 3.05 20.85
C ALA A 262 6.88 3.02 21.94
N ARG A 263 6.47 3.09 23.21
CA ARG A 263 7.36 2.97 24.37
C ARG A 263 7.89 1.54 24.54
N LEU A 264 7.07 0.51 24.33
CA LEU A 264 7.45 -0.91 24.38
C LEU A 264 8.41 -1.27 23.24
N ALA A 265 8.19 -0.73 22.04
CA ALA A 265 9.15 -0.85 20.94
C ALA A 265 10.50 -0.19 21.30
N LEU A 266 10.48 0.99 21.92
CA LEU A 266 11.68 1.67 22.38
C LEU A 266 12.37 0.90 23.54
N GLU A 267 11.61 0.39 24.51
CA GLU A 267 12.10 -0.37 25.65
C GLU A 267 12.61 -1.75 25.24
N GLY A 268 12.00 -2.41 24.25
CA GLY A 268 12.45 -3.67 23.65
C GLY A 268 13.76 -3.49 22.89
N VAL A 269 13.88 -2.43 22.08
CA VAL A 269 15.14 -2.05 21.44
C VAL A 269 16.21 -1.76 22.50
N LEU A 270 15.89 -1.00 23.54
CA LEU A 270 16.84 -0.70 24.63
C LEU A 270 17.27 -1.96 25.40
N ARG A 271 16.36 -2.91 25.67
CA ARG A 271 16.71 -4.19 26.31
C ARG A 271 17.60 -5.05 25.42
N GLY A 272 17.32 -5.13 24.12
CA GLY A 272 18.15 -5.86 23.16
C GLY A 272 19.58 -5.31 23.09
N VAL A 273 19.74 -3.99 23.14
CA VAL A 273 21.04 -3.32 23.22
C VAL A 273 21.79 -3.67 24.51
N LEU A 274 21.08 -3.71 25.65
CA LEU A 274 21.69 -3.94 26.95
C LEU A 274 22.08 -5.41 27.19
N VAL A 275 21.35 -6.37 26.63
CA VAL A 275 21.68 -7.81 26.74
C VAL A 275 22.82 -8.23 25.80
N GLY A 276 22.97 -7.58 24.64
CA GLY A 276 24.09 -7.84 23.72
C GLY A 276 25.43 -7.18 24.12
N SER A 277 25.45 -6.43 25.22
CA SER A 277 26.63 -5.70 25.74
C SER A 277 27.26 -6.34 26.98
N GLY A 278 26.77 -7.53 27.39
CA GLY A 278 27.23 -8.28 28.58
C GLY A 278 27.91 -9.59 28.21
#